data_AF-A0A1Q3DXH2-F1
#
_entry.id   AF-A0A1Q3DXH2-F1
#
_cell.length_a   1.000
_cell.length_b   1.000
_cell.length_c   1.000
_cell.angle_alpha   90.00
_cell.angle_beta   90.00
_cell.angle_gamma   90.00
#
_symmetry.space_group_name_H-M   'P 1'
#
loop_
_entity.id
_entity.type
_entity.pdbx_description
1 polymer ?
#
loop_
_entity_poly.entity_id
_entity_poly.type
_entity_poly.pdbx_seq_one_letter_code
_entity_poly.pdbx_strand_id
1 'polypeptide(L)'
;MLSFLYSALLALALPRIILGQAKCGLVPPRDSTTPNAKSSTGTGSGSSSSSDGDFADVLANGWYPGWLADDNPPSNISWSKYNTLTFAFATTTSDVNVVALDSISEQALPQFVTEAQAHNVSAILSIGGWSGSMYFSNAMATSQNRTAFVATVLDLVEKYDVDGIEFDWEYPGKQGIGCNTVSSSDSENFLSFLQELRQDPKGAQLILAAAVSITPWIGSSGEPMSDVSVFAEVLDHISIMNYDIWGSWSPTVGPNAPLNDSCAPTQDGSAVSAVKAWTSAGFPADQISLGLAAYGHSFDVSNSNALNSSKALQLYPAFNAGDQPHGDSQDAQAGTDECGNSTPVGGIFNFWGLVDGGFLTTAGTAASGIDYTFDNCSQTPFVYNPTSDVMVSFDDATSFAAKGEFINSMGLKGFSLALTPLSVSPIMLNSDSEDEEYVPDEKAEKSSTSSDSEPEAKRPRTELPEPEDPETQQRKRQELWKAFKESVTSGKDAVDSQATREKQNIVRVEKRYIFAGKEISSRSSSRLR
;
A
#
# COMPACT_ATOMS: atom_id res chain seq x y z
N MET A 1 55.57 34.37 -33.25
CA MET A 1 55.32 35.83 -33.20
C MET A 1 54.03 36.03 -32.40
N LEU A 2 54.17 36.14 -31.08
CA LEU A 2 54.13 37.41 -30.29
C LEU A 2 52.68 37.88 -30.07
N SER A 3 52.07 37.54 -28.92
CA SER A 3 51.98 38.32 -27.65
C SER A 3 50.98 39.50 -27.78
N PHE A 4 49.98 39.70 -26.91
CA PHE A 4 50.11 40.07 -25.49
C PHE A 4 48.75 40.05 -24.75
N LEU A 5 48.84 39.90 -23.43
CA LEU A 5 47.81 40.02 -22.39
C LEU A 5 47.05 41.36 -22.36
N TYR A 6 45.81 41.35 -21.85
CA TYR A 6 45.35 42.33 -20.86
C TYR A 6 44.19 41.78 -20.01
N SER A 7 44.40 41.78 -18.69
CA SER A 7 43.38 41.58 -17.67
C SER A 7 42.78 42.93 -17.28
N ALA A 8 41.46 43.00 -17.05
CA ALA A 8 40.87 44.05 -16.22
C ALA A 8 39.58 43.56 -15.56
N LEU A 9 39.57 43.64 -14.24
CA LEU A 9 38.45 43.43 -13.33
C LEU A 9 37.25 44.33 -13.69
N LEU A 10 36.03 43.82 -13.54
CA LEU A 10 34.94 44.60 -12.97
C LEU A 10 34.08 43.69 -12.08
N ALA A 11 34.26 43.85 -10.77
CA ALA A 11 33.38 43.32 -9.75
C ALA A 11 32.10 44.17 -9.73
N LEU A 12 30.94 43.54 -9.95
CA LEU A 12 29.65 44.12 -9.59
C LEU A 12 29.16 43.40 -8.33
N ALA A 13 29.21 44.15 -7.24
CA ALA A 13 28.63 43.80 -5.96
C ALA A 13 27.10 43.67 -6.10
N LEU A 14 26.56 42.50 -5.78
CA LEU A 14 25.17 42.32 -5.42
C LEU A 14 25.11 41.94 -3.93
N PRO A 15 24.11 42.47 -3.19
CA PRO A 15 24.14 42.49 -1.73
C PRO A 15 24.04 41.07 -1.16
N ARG A 16 24.91 40.78 -0.20
CA ARG A 16 24.71 39.68 0.75
C ARG A 16 23.44 39.97 1.52
N ILE A 17 22.33 39.34 1.13
CA ILE A 17 21.19 39.18 2.02
C ILE A 17 21.60 38.11 3.03
N ILE A 18 21.99 38.59 4.21
CA ILE A 18 22.05 37.78 5.42
C ILE A 18 20.59 37.42 5.73
N LEU A 19 20.14 36.24 5.30
CA LEU A 19 18.96 35.64 5.89
C LEU A 19 19.36 35.16 7.28
N GLY A 20 18.83 35.86 8.28
CA GLY A 20 19.09 35.61 9.67
C GLY A 20 18.75 34.17 10.05
N GLN A 21 19.58 33.61 10.93
CA GLN A 21 19.20 32.47 11.74
C GLN A 21 17.93 32.82 12.51
N ALA A 22 16.80 32.20 12.19
CA ALA A 22 15.70 32.08 13.13
C ALA A 22 16.08 31.00 14.13
N LYS A 23 16.70 31.45 15.22
CA LYS A 23 16.86 30.67 16.45
C LYS A 23 15.49 30.39 17.03
N CYS A 24 15.32 29.19 17.58
CA CYS A 24 14.26 28.80 18.49
C CYS A 24 13.94 29.90 19.52
N GLY A 25 12.65 30.05 19.84
CA GLY A 25 12.16 30.91 20.90
C GLY A 25 10.91 30.33 21.55
N LEU A 26 11.11 29.39 22.46
CA LEU A 26 10.15 28.91 23.46
C LEU A 26 9.71 30.07 24.38
N VAL A 27 8.48 30.02 24.89
CA VAL A 27 8.11 30.69 26.16
C VAL A 27 7.36 29.71 27.06
N PRO A 28 7.99 29.22 28.15
CA PRO A 28 7.32 28.70 29.36
C PRO A 28 7.42 29.75 30.51
N PRO A 29 6.88 29.56 31.74
CA PRO A 29 5.74 28.76 32.22
C PRO A 29 4.73 29.60 33.05
N ARG A 30 3.62 29.01 33.51
CA ARG A 30 3.14 29.23 34.89
C ARG A 30 2.62 27.92 35.49
N ASP A 31 3.35 27.48 36.52
CA ASP A 31 2.95 26.48 37.49
C ASP A 31 1.64 26.85 38.19
N SER A 32 0.81 25.85 38.46
CA SER A 32 0.34 25.58 39.82
C SER A 32 -0.29 24.18 39.92
N THR A 33 0.51 23.25 40.46
CA THR A 33 0.16 22.23 41.47
C THR A 33 -1.07 21.32 41.30
N THR A 34 -0.78 20.01 41.23
CA THR A 34 -1.58 18.80 41.57
C THR A 34 -2.32 18.87 42.93
N PRO A 35 -3.22 17.92 43.34
CA PRO A 35 -3.49 16.55 42.83
C PRO A 35 -4.98 16.04 42.80
N ASN A 36 -5.19 14.90 42.10
CA ASN A 36 -6.17 13.80 42.31
C ASN A 36 -7.68 14.07 42.55
N ALA A 37 -8.55 13.42 41.74
CA ALA A 37 -9.50 12.35 42.15
C ALA A 37 -10.64 12.08 41.13
N LYS A 38 -11.19 10.86 41.24
CA LYS A 38 -12.23 10.18 40.44
C LYS A 38 -13.63 10.87 40.36
N SER A 39 -14.34 10.53 39.28
CA SER A 39 -15.79 10.18 39.16
C SER A 39 -16.83 11.21 38.66
N SER A 40 -17.50 10.80 37.57
CA SER A 40 -18.92 10.88 37.17
C SER A 40 -19.64 12.21 36.80
N THR A 41 -20.28 12.13 35.62
CA THR A 41 -21.59 12.70 35.15
C THR A 41 -21.74 14.20 34.87
N GLY A 42 -22.23 14.52 33.65
CA GLY A 42 -23.01 15.74 33.37
C GLY A 42 -22.76 16.38 32.00
N THR A 43 -23.81 16.43 31.17
CA THR A 43 -23.96 17.00 29.82
C THR A 43 -23.59 18.49 29.65
N GLY A 44 -23.02 18.85 28.49
CA GLY A 44 -22.87 20.25 28.05
C GLY A 44 -22.11 20.41 26.72
N SER A 45 -22.73 21.09 25.76
CA SER A 45 -22.32 21.30 24.36
C SER A 45 -21.12 22.24 24.16
N GLY A 46 -20.27 21.94 23.16
CA GLY A 46 -19.66 22.95 22.29
C GLY A 46 -18.15 23.17 22.36
N SER A 47 -17.56 23.13 21.15
CA SER A 47 -16.25 23.66 20.72
C SER A 47 -15.07 22.68 20.74
N SER A 48 -14.87 22.07 19.57
CA SER A 48 -13.68 21.37 19.11
C SER A 48 -12.40 22.17 19.32
N SER A 49 -11.52 21.67 20.18
CA SER A 49 -10.10 22.03 20.21
C SER A 49 -9.32 20.93 19.47
N SER A 50 -8.77 21.29 18.32
CA SER A 50 -7.75 20.53 17.61
C SER A 50 -6.52 20.38 18.52
N SER A 51 -6.35 19.20 19.11
CA SER A 51 -5.13 18.78 19.77
C SER A 51 -4.31 17.92 18.81
N ASP A 52 -3.01 18.18 18.77
CA ASP A 52 -2.00 17.45 18.02
C ASP A 52 -2.23 15.94 18.08
N GLY A 53 -2.54 15.34 16.93
CA GLY A 53 -2.80 13.90 16.81
C GLY A 53 -1.53 13.12 17.11
N ASP A 54 -1.53 12.44 18.24
CA ASP A 54 -0.52 11.45 18.59
C ASP A 54 -0.62 10.28 17.60
N PHE A 55 0.52 9.66 17.26
CA PHE A 55 0.60 8.52 16.33
C PHE A 55 -0.20 7.27 16.79
N ALA A 56 -0.85 7.33 17.95
CA ALA A 56 -1.75 6.31 18.47
C ALA A 56 -3.08 6.23 17.69
N ASP A 57 -3.47 7.28 16.97
CA ASP A 57 -4.82 7.37 16.36
C ASP A 57 -4.86 6.93 14.88
N VAL A 58 -3.72 6.72 14.22
CA VAL A 58 -3.65 6.30 12.80
C VAL A 58 -3.41 4.80 12.71
N LEU A 59 -4.26 4.07 12.00
CA LEU A 59 -4.03 2.66 11.69
C LEU A 59 -2.92 2.53 10.64
N ALA A 60 -1.79 1.95 11.03
CA ALA A 60 -0.70 1.58 10.13
C ALA A 60 -0.66 0.04 10.06
N ASN A 61 -1.36 -0.50 9.08
CA ASN A 61 -1.56 -1.94 8.88
C ASN A 61 -0.90 -2.47 7.60
N GLY A 62 -0.80 -3.78 7.49
CA GLY A 62 -0.43 -4.49 6.27
C GLY A 62 -0.72 -5.98 6.38
N TRP A 63 -0.81 -6.64 5.22
CA TRP A 63 -1.00 -8.09 5.14
C TRP A 63 0.34 -8.81 4.99
N TYR A 64 0.67 -9.63 5.98
CA TYR A 64 1.81 -10.54 5.96
C TYR A 64 1.40 -11.89 5.35
N PRO A 65 1.95 -12.29 4.20
CA PRO A 65 1.60 -13.53 3.52
C PRO A 65 2.28 -14.73 4.20
N GLY A 66 1.54 -15.42 5.07
CA GLY A 66 1.97 -16.58 5.84
C GLY A 66 2.51 -17.74 4.99
N TRP A 67 2.01 -17.91 3.76
CA TRP A 67 2.50 -18.92 2.83
C TRP A 67 3.91 -18.66 2.30
N LEU A 68 4.45 -17.45 2.52
CA LEU A 68 5.83 -17.07 2.16
C LEU A 68 6.79 -17.10 3.36
N ALA A 69 6.35 -17.58 4.53
CA ALA A 69 7.11 -17.49 5.76
C ALA A 69 8.42 -18.31 5.76
N ASP A 70 8.54 -19.36 4.94
CA ASP A 70 9.78 -20.11 4.79
C ASP A 70 10.90 -19.26 4.17
N ASP A 71 10.57 -18.47 3.14
CA ASP A 71 11.51 -17.55 2.50
C ASP A 71 11.60 -16.22 3.25
N ASN A 72 10.54 -15.85 3.98
CA ASN A 72 10.38 -14.56 4.61
C ASN A 72 9.76 -14.68 6.02
N PRO A 73 10.53 -15.18 7.00
CA PRO A 73 10.03 -15.41 8.35
C PRO A 73 9.57 -14.11 9.03
N PRO A 74 8.69 -14.18 10.05
CA PRO A 74 8.22 -13.00 10.78
C PRO A 74 9.34 -12.12 11.37
N SER A 75 10.52 -12.69 11.62
CA SER A 75 11.71 -11.95 12.06
C SER A 75 12.24 -10.93 11.04
N ASN A 76 11.87 -11.06 9.76
CA ASN A 76 12.28 -10.12 8.72
C ASN A 76 11.37 -8.88 8.68
N ILE A 77 10.21 -8.90 9.35
CA ILE A 77 9.25 -7.80 9.32
C ILE A 77 9.85 -6.56 9.99
N SER A 78 9.71 -5.41 9.33
CA SER A 78 10.03 -4.10 9.91
C SER A 78 8.95 -3.64 10.90
N TRP A 79 8.80 -4.34 12.03
CA TRP A 79 7.71 -4.17 13.00
C TRP A 79 7.47 -2.72 13.45
N SER A 80 8.53 -1.91 13.55
CA SER A 80 8.44 -0.50 13.96
C SER A 80 7.60 0.39 13.03
N LYS A 81 7.29 -0.08 11.81
CA LYS A 81 6.46 0.63 10.82
C LYS A 81 4.96 0.46 11.03
N TYR A 82 4.56 -0.48 11.89
CA TYR A 82 3.18 -0.87 12.06
C TYR A 82 2.75 -0.72 13.52
N ASN A 83 1.46 -0.48 13.73
CA ASN A 83 0.82 -0.65 15.04
C ASN A 83 -0.17 -1.82 15.05
N THR A 84 -0.57 -2.28 13.86
CA THR A 84 -1.36 -3.47 13.63
C THR A 84 -0.74 -4.21 12.44
N LEU A 85 -0.70 -5.54 12.45
CA LEU A 85 -0.40 -6.34 11.26
C LEU A 85 -1.37 -7.50 11.14
N THR A 86 -1.78 -7.76 9.91
CA THR A 86 -2.71 -8.83 9.57
C THR A 86 -1.96 -10.01 8.96
N PHE A 87 -2.03 -11.18 9.60
CA PHE A 87 -1.54 -12.44 9.06
C PHE A 87 -2.54 -13.00 8.04
N ALA A 88 -2.07 -13.26 6.83
CA ALA A 88 -2.85 -13.76 5.70
C ALA A 88 -2.35 -15.15 5.28
N PHE A 89 -3.16 -16.19 5.14
CA PHE A 89 -4.58 -16.29 5.46
C PHE A 89 -4.87 -17.63 6.15
N ALA A 90 -5.86 -17.62 7.02
CA ALA A 90 -6.65 -18.81 7.29
C ALA A 90 -7.81 -18.88 6.27
N THR A 91 -8.28 -20.07 5.90
CA THR A 91 -9.26 -20.24 4.82
C THR A 91 -10.50 -20.99 5.26
N THR A 92 -11.66 -20.65 4.68
CA THR A 92 -12.92 -21.34 4.98
C THR A 92 -12.93 -22.73 4.38
N THR A 93 -13.66 -23.67 5.01
CA THR A 93 -13.86 -25.01 4.48
C THR A 93 -15.35 -25.34 4.35
N SER A 94 -15.68 -26.44 3.68
CA SER A 94 -17.08 -26.91 3.60
C SER A 94 -17.66 -27.36 4.95
N ASP A 95 -16.81 -27.60 5.95
CA ASP A 95 -17.22 -27.83 7.33
C ASP A 95 -17.14 -26.51 8.12
N VAL A 96 -18.28 -26.04 8.60
CA VAL A 96 -18.40 -24.81 9.40
C VAL A 96 -17.60 -24.85 10.70
N ASN A 97 -17.20 -26.04 11.17
CA ASN A 97 -16.39 -26.22 12.37
C ASN A 97 -14.87 -26.19 12.10
N VAL A 98 -14.46 -25.94 10.85
CA VAL A 98 -13.06 -25.98 10.43
C VAL A 98 -12.72 -24.77 9.58
N VAL A 99 -11.73 -24.02 10.04
CA VAL A 99 -10.95 -23.07 9.26
C VAL A 99 -9.56 -23.68 9.07
N ALA A 100 -9.07 -23.68 7.85
CA ALA A 100 -7.80 -24.28 7.50
C ALA A 100 -6.66 -23.26 7.48
N LEU A 101 -5.46 -23.72 7.81
CA LEU A 101 -4.20 -23.04 7.56
C LEU A 101 -3.33 -24.02 6.78
N ASP A 102 -2.59 -23.54 5.79
CA ASP A 102 -1.56 -24.38 5.19
C ASP A 102 -0.44 -24.66 6.21
N SER A 103 0.39 -25.67 5.93
CA SER A 103 1.40 -26.10 6.90
C SER A 103 2.48 -25.05 7.20
N ILE A 104 2.79 -24.17 6.25
CA ILE A 104 3.76 -23.08 6.44
C ILE A 104 3.11 -22.03 7.36
N SER A 105 1.89 -21.62 7.03
CA SER A 105 1.13 -20.65 7.83
C SER A 105 0.86 -21.12 9.25
N GLU A 106 0.48 -22.39 9.46
CA GLU A 106 0.23 -22.95 10.80
C GLU A 106 1.50 -22.95 11.67
N GLN A 107 2.69 -23.13 11.06
CA GLN A 107 3.97 -23.05 11.76
C GLN A 107 4.40 -21.61 12.04
N ALA A 108 4.14 -20.69 11.11
CA ALA A 108 4.58 -19.30 11.20
C ALA A 108 3.70 -18.42 12.10
N LEU A 109 2.39 -18.67 12.17
CA LEU A 109 1.45 -17.83 12.91
C LEU A 109 1.81 -17.64 14.40
N PRO A 110 2.18 -18.68 15.17
CA PRO A 110 2.60 -18.48 16.57
C PRO A 110 3.84 -17.59 16.72
N GLN A 111 4.81 -17.71 15.78
CA GLN A 111 5.98 -16.84 15.77
C GLN A 111 5.59 -15.40 15.44
N PHE A 112 4.73 -15.21 14.43
CA PHE A 112 4.21 -13.90 14.06
C PHE A 112 3.53 -13.19 15.24
N VAL A 113 2.64 -13.88 15.97
CA VAL A 113 1.96 -13.33 17.15
C VAL A 113 2.98 -12.97 18.24
N THR A 114 3.95 -13.85 18.51
CA THR A 114 4.98 -13.61 19.53
C THR A 114 5.82 -12.37 19.22
N GLU A 115 6.27 -12.21 17.97
CA GLU A 115 7.05 -11.06 17.52
C GLU A 115 6.20 -9.77 17.53
N ALA A 116 4.95 -9.84 17.10
CA ALA A 116 4.02 -8.71 17.15
C ALA A 116 3.85 -8.19 18.59
N GLN A 117 3.60 -9.09 19.55
CA GLN A 117 3.49 -8.76 20.97
C GLN A 117 4.80 -8.16 21.51
N ALA A 118 5.96 -8.72 21.14
CA ALA A 118 7.27 -8.18 21.55
C ALA A 118 7.54 -6.76 21.04
N HIS A 119 6.93 -6.39 19.90
CA HIS A 119 7.04 -5.07 19.29
C HIS A 119 5.87 -4.12 19.59
N ASN A 120 4.92 -4.52 20.45
CA ASN A 120 3.68 -3.79 20.74
C ASN A 120 2.85 -3.49 19.47
N VAL A 121 2.74 -4.48 18.59
CA VAL A 121 1.92 -4.46 17.37
C VAL A 121 0.75 -5.42 17.58
N SER A 122 -0.47 -4.98 17.28
CA SER A 122 -1.64 -5.86 17.32
C SER A 122 -1.59 -6.89 16.20
N ALA A 123 -1.70 -8.17 16.55
CA ALA A 123 -1.73 -9.28 15.60
C ALA A 123 -3.17 -9.64 15.22
N ILE A 124 -3.53 -9.44 13.97
CA ILE A 124 -4.83 -9.83 13.42
C ILE A 124 -4.67 -11.06 12.54
N LEU A 125 -5.58 -12.04 12.63
CA LEU A 125 -5.65 -13.15 11.67
C LEU A 125 -6.74 -12.85 10.64
N SER A 126 -6.38 -12.83 9.35
CA SER A 126 -7.36 -12.72 8.27
C SER A 126 -7.86 -14.10 7.86
N ILE A 127 -9.19 -14.25 7.84
CA ILE A 127 -9.88 -15.43 7.32
C ILE A 127 -10.44 -15.07 5.96
N GLY A 128 -10.12 -15.86 4.93
CA GLY A 128 -10.63 -15.67 3.57
C GLY A 128 -9.54 -15.43 2.54
N GLY A 129 -9.62 -14.29 1.87
CA GLY A 129 -8.86 -13.95 0.67
C GLY A 129 -9.49 -14.55 -0.60
N TRP A 130 -8.89 -14.23 -1.74
CA TRP A 130 -9.37 -14.60 -3.08
C TRP A 130 -9.77 -16.08 -3.21
N SER A 131 -8.87 -17.00 -2.83
CA SER A 131 -9.14 -18.45 -2.88
C SER A 131 -9.75 -19.02 -1.59
N GLY A 132 -9.60 -18.36 -0.45
CA GLY A 132 -10.10 -18.84 0.84
C GLY A 132 -11.57 -18.50 1.14
N SER A 133 -12.22 -17.72 0.27
CA SER A 133 -13.59 -17.23 0.44
C SER A 133 -14.71 -18.21 0.05
N MET A 134 -14.37 -19.40 -0.47
CA MET A 134 -15.33 -20.32 -1.11
C MET A 134 -16.55 -20.67 -0.26
N TYR A 135 -16.43 -20.78 1.06
CA TYR A 135 -17.46 -21.33 1.93
C TYR A 135 -18.08 -20.35 2.91
N PHE A 136 -17.75 -19.06 2.84
CA PHE A 136 -18.33 -18.04 3.73
C PHE A 136 -19.86 -18.01 3.70
N SER A 137 -20.46 -18.00 2.50
CA SER A 137 -21.92 -17.97 2.34
C SER A 137 -22.58 -19.11 3.10
N ASN A 138 -22.09 -20.35 2.92
CA ASN A 138 -22.60 -21.51 3.63
C ASN A 138 -22.35 -21.45 5.15
N ALA A 139 -21.18 -21.01 5.58
CA ALA A 139 -20.82 -20.88 7.00
C ALA A 139 -21.73 -19.89 7.74
N MET A 140 -22.27 -18.88 7.04
CA MET A 140 -23.12 -17.85 7.65
C MET A 140 -24.62 -17.95 7.31
N ALA A 141 -25.00 -18.86 6.41
CA ALA A 141 -26.35 -18.94 5.82
C ALA A 141 -27.49 -19.14 6.82
N THR A 142 -27.26 -19.87 7.92
CA THR A 142 -28.29 -20.19 8.92
C THR A 142 -27.82 -19.81 10.32
N SER A 143 -28.76 -19.57 11.23
CA SER A 143 -28.40 -19.29 12.63
C SER A 143 -27.54 -20.40 13.24
N GLN A 144 -27.82 -21.67 12.94
CA GLN A 144 -27.02 -22.79 13.45
C GLN A 144 -25.59 -22.76 12.91
N ASN A 145 -25.41 -22.48 11.61
CA ASN A 145 -24.09 -22.39 11.02
C ASN A 145 -23.32 -21.19 11.57
N ARG A 146 -23.97 -20.02 11.72
CA ARG A 146 -23.35 -18.85 12.34
C ARG A 146 -22.85 -19.13 13.75
N THR A 147 -23.67 -19.75 14.60
CA THR A 147 -23.24 -20.12 15.96
C THR A 147 -22.04 -21.05 15.95
N ALA A 148 -22.03 -22.06 15.07
CA ALA A 148 -20.90 -22.97 14.93
C ALA A 148 -19.64 -22.26 14.40
N PHE A 149 -19.79 -21.35 13.46
CA PHE A 149 -18.67 -20.59 12.91
C PHE A 149 -18.12 -19.57 13.91
N VAL A 150 -18.97 -18.93 14.71
CA VAL A 150 -18.54 -18.07 15.83
C VAL A 150 -17.67 -18.86 16.80
N ALA A 151 -18.09 -20.07 17.19
CA ALA A 151 -17.29 -20.94 18.04
C ALA A 151 -15.93 -21.27 17.40
N THR A 152 -15.92 -21.61 16.10
CA THR A 152 -14.70 -21.90 15.35
C THR A 152 -13.73 -20.72 15.32
N VAL A 153 -14.24 -19.51 15.09
CA VAL A 153 -13.42 -18.29 15.10
C VAL A 153 -12.85 -18.03 16.50
N LEU A 154 -13.67 -18.18 17.55
CA LEU A 154 -13.20 -17.99 18.93
C LEU A 154 -12.18 -19.06 19.36
N ASP A 155 -12.28 -20.28 18.85
CA ASP A 155 -11.29 -21.33 19.08
C ASP A 155 -9.94 -20.99 18.42
N LEU A 156 -9.93 -20.38 17.23
CA LEU A 156 -8.69 -19.87 16.61
C LEU A 156 -8.07 -18.75 17.42
N VAL A 157 -8.89 -17.80 17.87
CA VAL A 157 -8.48 -16.69 18.72
C VAL A 157 -7.79 -17.21 19.98
N GLU A 158 -8.39 -18.20 20.66
CA GLU A 158 -7.80 -18.79 21.86
C GLU A 158 -6.57 -19.65 21.55
N LYS A 159 -6.55 -20.38 20.42
CA LYS A 159 -5.42 -21.23 20.03
C LYS A 159 -4.16 -20.41 19.74
N TYR A 160 -4.30 -19.28 19.05
CA TYR A 160 -3.18 -18.50 18.54
C TYR A 160 -2.93 -17.19 19.28
N ASP A 161 -3.81 -16.81 20.22
CA ASP A 161 -3.67 -15.58 21.03
C ASP A 161 -3.59 -14.30 20.17
N VAL A 162 -4.39 -14.24 19.10
CA VAL A 162 -4.49 -13.06 18.22
C VAL A 162 -5.38 -11.99 18.85
N ASP A 163 -5.04 -10.71 18.60
CA ASP A 163 -5.79 -9.55 19.11
C ASP A 163 -7.08 -9.29 18.32
N GLY A 164 -7.18 -9.83 17.11
CA GLY A 164 -8.30 -9.58 16.22
C GLY A 164 -8.46 -10.56 15.07
N ILE A 165 -9.60 -10.42 14.41
CA ILE A 165 -9.96 -11.17 13.20
C ILE A 165 -10.35 -10.18 12.11
N GLU A 166 -9.77 -10.37 10.93
CA GLU A 166 -10.23 -9.73 9.71
C GLU A 166 -10.99 -10.74 8.86
N PHE A 167 -12.13 -10.35 8.32
CA PHE A 167 -12.87 -11.14 7.34
C PHE A 167 -12.61 -10.58 5.95
N ASP A 168 -11.79 -11.29 5.18
CA ASP A 168 -11.55 -10.99 3.77
C ASP A 168 -12.45 -11.87 2.90
N TRP A 169 -13.75 -11.58 2.91
CA TRP A 169 -14.73 -12.30 2.09
C TRP A 169 -14.81 -11.64 0.72
N GLU A 170 -14.38 -12.39 -0.30
CA GLU A 170 -14.42 -12.00 -1.71
C GLU A 170 -15.45 -12.80 -2.53
N TYR A 171 -16.73 -12.43 -2.60
CA TYR A 171 -17.38 -11.31 -1.92
C TYR A 171 -18.81 -11.67 -1.46
N PRO A 172 -19.36 -11.03 -0.43
CA PRO A 172 -20.77 -11.18 -0.08
C PRO A 172 -21.67 -10.81 -1.27
N GLY A 173 -22.52 -11.75 -1.71
CA GLY A 173 -23.55 -11.52 -2.72
C GLY A 173 -23.06 -11.43 -4.17
N LYS A 174 -21.78 -11.66 -4.44
CA LYS A 174 -21.24 -11.77 -5.82
C LYS A 174 -20.07 -12.75 -5.87
N GLN A 175 -19.72 -13.21 -7.07
CA GLN A 175 -18.57 -14.09 -7.24
C GLN A 175 -17.23 -13.38 -7.02
N GLY A 176 -16.26 -14.15 -6.51
CA GLY A 176 -14.83 -13.85 -6.53
C GLY A 176 -14.15 -14.79 -7.53
N ILE A 177 -13.33 -15.73 -7.04
CA ILE A 177 -12.56 -16.70 -7.85
C ILE A 177 -13.38 -17.58 -8.81
N GLY A 178 -14.71 -17.62 -8.67
CA GLY A 178 -15.62 -18.17 -9.68
C GLY A 178 -16.39 -19.41 -9.25
N CYS A 179 -16.03 -20.04 -8.12
CA CYS A 179 -16.73 -21.17 -7.54
C CYS A 179 -17.15 -20.95 -6.08
N ASN A 180 -17.15 -19.70 -5.61
CA ASN A 180 -17.60 -19.40 -4.26
C ASN A 180 -19.08 -19.78 -4.10
N THR A 181 -19.45 -20.22 -2.92
CA THR A 181 -20.87 -20.29 -2.55
C THR A 181 -21.36 -18.85 -2.38
N VAL A 182 -22.48 -18.50 -3.03
CA VAL A 182 -23.01 -17.13 -3.06
C VAL A 182 -24.52 -17.16 -2.87
N SER A 183 -25.03 -16.24 -2.07
CA SER A 183 -26.44 -16.01 -1.83
C SER A 183 -26.76 -14.52 -1.82
N SER A 184 -27.96 -14.14 -2.27
CA SER A 184 -28.45 -12.76 -2.14
C SER A 184 -28.57 -12.30 -0.69
N SER A 185 -28.56 -13.22 0.27
CA SER A 185 -28.63 -12.91 1.71
C SER A 185 -27.26 -12.85 2.38
N ASP A 186 -26.15 -12.96 1.64
CA ASP A 186 -24.79 -13.02 2.20
C ASP A 186 -24.47 -11.84 3.10
N SER A 187 -24.72 -10.61 2.65
CA SER A 187 -24.44 -9.40 3.44
C SER A 187 -25.28 -9.34 4.73
N GLU A 188 -26.56 -9.70 4.67
CA GLU A 188 -27.44 -9.75 5.86
C GLU A 188 -27.00 -10.83 6.85
N ASN A 189 -26.56 -11.98 6.33
CA ASN A 189 -26.03 -13.08 7.12
C ASN A 189 -24.66 -12.75 7.73
N PHE A 190 -23.81 -12.02 7.00
CA PHE A 190 -22.53 -11.54 7.51
C PHE A 190 -22.72 -10.58 8.68
N LEU A 191 -23.63 -9.60 8.54
CA LEU A 191 -23.98 -8.69 9.64
C LEU A 191 -24.48 -9.47 10.86
N SER A 192 -25.39 -10.44 10.64
CA SER A 192 -25.93 -11.28 11.71
C SER A 192 -24.84 -12.08 12.43
N PHE A 193 -23.86 -12.58 11.67
CA PHE A 193 -22.70 -13.30 12.21
C PHE A 193 -21.81 -12.37 13.05
N LEU A 194 -21.48 -11.17 12.55
CA LEU A 194 -20.69 -10.19 13.29
C LEU A 194 -21.38 -9.77 14.60
N GLN A 195 -22.69 -9.56 14.56
CA GLN A 195 -23.49 -9.26 15.75
C GLN A 195 -23.47 -10.40 16.77
N GLU A 196 -23.56 -11.65 16.31
CA GLU A 196 -23.47 -12.83 17.17
C GLU A 196 -22.07 -12.97 17.78
N LEU A 197 -21.02 -12.75 17.00
CA LEU A 197 -19.63 -12.73 17.49
C LEU A 197 -19.43 -11.66 18.56
N ARG A 198 -19.97 -10.45 18.37
CA ARG A 198 -19.92 -9.36 19.37
C ARG A 198 -20.71 -9.63 20.64
N GLN A 199 -21.69 -10.54 20.63
CA GLN A 199 -22.42 -10.94 21.84
C GLN A 199 -21.61 -11.87 22.74
N ASP A 200 -20.62 -12.58 22.19
CA ASP A 200 -19.70 -13.36 22.99
C ASP A 200 -18.71 -12.43 23.74
N PRO A 201 -18.46 -12.63 25.05
CA PRO A 201 -17.53 -11.79 25.81
C PRO A 201 -16.11 -11.71 25.24
N LYS A 202 -15.61 -12.78 24.59
CA LYS A 202 -14.33 -12.76 23.90
C LYS A 202 -14.42 -11.95 22.62
N GLY A 203 -15.44 -12.21 21.79
CA GLY A 203 -15.66 -11.48 20.54
C GLY A 203 -15.90 -9.98 20.73
N ALA A 204 -16.48 -9.57 21.85
CA ALA A 204 -16.62 -8.17 22.24
C ALA A 204 -15.29 -7.44 22.52
N GLN A 205 -14.21 -8.17 22.78
CA GLN A 205 -12.88 -7.62 23.08
C GLN A 205 -11.93 -7.63 21.87
N LEU A 206 -12.30 -8.34 20.78
CA LEU A 206 -11.46 -8.45 19.59
C LEU A 206 -11.47 -7.16 18.76
N ILE A 207 -10.38 -6.91 18.07
CA ILE A 207 -10.41 -6.04 16.88
C ILE A 207 -11.09 -6.84 15.77
N LEU A 208 -12.25 -6.39 15.29
CA LEU A 208 -12.91 -6.97 14.12
C LEU A 208 -12.78 -6.05 12.91
N ALA A 209 -12.25 -6.60 11.83
CA ALA A 209 -12.06 -5.88 10.58
C ALA A 209 -12.66 -6.65 9.40
N ALA A 210 -12.79 -5.97 8.26
CA ALA A 210 -13.06 -6.64 6.99
C ALA A 210 -12.25 -5.98 5.88
N ALA A 211 -11.62 -6.77 5.03
CA ALA A 211 -11.13 -6.30 3.74
C ALA A 211 -12.31 -6.24 2.76
N VAL A 212 -12.42 -5.16 2.00
CA VAL A 212 -13.62 -4.87 1.20
C VAL A 212 -13.27 -4.33 -0.18
N SER A 213 -14.16 -4.55 -1.15
CA SER A 213 -14.01 -3.99 -2.50
C SER A 213 -14.21 -2.47 -2.54
N ILE A 214 -13.91 -1.86 -3.68
CA ILE A 214 -14.13 -0.42 -3.93
C ILE A 214 -15.60 0.04 -3.87
N THR A 215 -16.55 -0.89 -3.79
CA THR A 215 -17.97 -0.58 -3.56
C THR A 215 -18.48 -1.29 -2.30
N PRO A 216 -19.53 -0.74 -1.65
CA PRO A 216 -20.24 -1.42 -0.56
C PRO A 216 -20.67 -2.84 -0.93
N TRP A 217 -20.83 -3.69 0.08
CA TRP A 217 -21.30 -5.07 -0.10
C TRP A 217 -22.61 -5.15 -0.89
N ILE A 218 -22.82 -6.25 -1.60
CA ILE A 218 -24.01 -6.44 -2.43
C ILE A 218 -25.18 -6.84 -1.55
N GLY A 219 -26.26 -6.06 -1.59
CA GLY A 219 -27.49 -6.35 -0.87
C GLY A 219 -28.35 -7.39 -1.57
N SER A 220 -29.47 -7.76 -0.96
CA SER A 220 -30.43 -8.71 -1.53
C SER A 220 -31.08 -8.27 -2.86
N SER A 221 -30.93 -6.99 -3.23
CA SER A 221 -31.30 -6.47 -4.54
C SER A 221 -30.33 -6.81 -5.67
N GLY A 222 -29.13 -7.34 -5.37
CA GLY A 222 -28.06 -7.55 -6.34
C GLY A 222 -27.25 -6.28 -6.66
N GLU A 223 -27.48 -5.20 -5.92
CA GLU A 223 -26.79 -3.91 -6.07
C GLU A 223 -25.99 -3.59 -4.80
N PRO A 224 -24.95 -2.74 -4.86
CA PRO A 224 -24.27 -2.24 -3.67
C PRO A 224 -25.26 -1.65 -2.65
N MET A 225 -25.09 -2.01 -1.37
CA MET A 225 -25.93 -1.51 -0.30
C MET A 225 -25.82 0.02 -0.18
N SER A 226 -26.98 0.67 -0.06
CA SER A 226 -27.07 2.13 0.12
C SER A 226 -26.93 2.57 1.58
N ASP A 227 -26.99 1.63 2.52
CA ASP A 227 -26.76 1.85 3.94
C ASP A 227 -26.02 0.63 4.52
N VAL A 228 -24.81 0.87 5.01
CA VAL A 228 -23.94 -0.09 5.70
C VAL A 228 -23.57 0.42 7.10
N SER A 229 -24.24 1.47 7.60
CA SER A 229 -23.92 2.10 8.89
C SER A 229 -23.97 1.10 10.06
N VAL A 230 -24.88 0.13 10.01
CA VAL A 230 -25.01 -0.94 11.01
C VAL A 230 -23.80 -1.88 11.08
N PHE A 231 -22.98 -1.99 10.02
CA PHE A 231 -21.73 -2.74 10.07
C PHE A 231 -20.65 -1.98 10.84
N ALA A 232 -20.65 -0.65 10.79
CA ALA A 232 -19.73 0.20 11.55
C ALA A 232 -19.98 0.17 13.08
N GLU A 233 -21.11 -0.38 13.52
CA GLU A 233 -21.39 -0.63 14.93
C GLU A 233 -20.72 -1.91 15.45
N VAL A 234 -20.33 -2.83 14.56
CA VAL A 234 -19.79 -4.15 14.91
C VAL A 234 -18.37 -4.38 14.42
N LEU A 235 -17.90 -3.64 13.42
CA LEU A 235 -16.51 -3.64 12.96
C LEU A 235 -15.76 -2.44 13.54
N ASP A 236 -14.50 -2.64 13.92
CA ASP A 236 -13.60 -1.56 14.33
C ASP A 236 -13.10 -0.75 13.13
N HIS A 237 -12.96 -1.42 11.98
CA HIS A 237 -12.62 -0.79 10.71
C HIS A 237 -12.89 -1.70 9.50
N ILE A 238 -12.89 -1.10 8.32
CA ILE A 238 -12.77 -1.80 7.04
C ILE A 238 -11.50 -1.37 6.32
N SER A 239 -10.89 -2.28 5.55
CA SER A 239 -9.76 -1.99 4.67
C SER A 239 -10.24 -2.04 3.23
N ILE A 240 -10.37 -0.89 2.56
CA ILE A 240 -10.74 -0.85 1.14
C ILE A 240 -9.57 -1.33 0.31
N MET A 241 -9.75 -2.42 -0.44
CA MET A 241 -8.78 -2.96 -1.39
C MET A 241 -8.73 -2.09 -2.64
N ASN A 242 -8.08 -0.93 -2.54
CA ASN A 242 -7.89 0.02 -3.65
C ASN A 242 -6.71 -0.39 -4.54
N TYR A 243 -6.76 -1.62 -5.02
CA TYR A 243 -5.77 -2.25 -5.89
C TYR A 243 -6.44 -3.34 -6.70
N ASP A 244 -5.73 -3.91 -7.67
CA ASP A 244 -6.30 -4.77 -8.71
C ASP A 244 -7.46 -4.11 -9.46
N ILE A 245 -7.39 -2.78 -9.61
CA ILE A 245 -8.37 -2.03 -10.41
C ILE A 245 -8.10 -2.27 -11.90
N TRP A 246 -6.81 -2.29 -12.28
CA TRP A 246 -6.36 -2.63 -13.63
C TRP A 246 -5.34 -3.76 -13.59
N GLY A 247 -5.43 -4.64 -14.57
CA GLY A 247 -4.53 -5.77 -14.74
C GLY A 247 -4.72 -6.43 -16.09
N SER A 248 -4.30 -7.68 -16.22
CA SER A 248 -4.37 -8.45 -17.47
C SER A 248 -5.78 -8.64 -18.03
N TRP A 249 -6.80 -8.47 -17.20
CA TRP A 249 -8.23 -8.49 -17.55
C TRP A 249 -8.75 -7.17 -18.14
N SER A 250 -7.97 -6.08 -18.06
CA SER A 250 -8.36 -4.75 -18.53
C SER A 250 -8.23 -4.61 -20.06
N PRO A 251 -8.96 -3.67 -20.70
CA PRO A 251 -8.90 -3.49 -22.15
C PRO A 251 -7.59 -2.87 -22.67
N THR A 252 -6.86 -2.16 -21.80
CA THR A 252 -5.55 -1.57 -22.06
C THR A 252 -4.70 -1.66 -20.80
N VAL A 253 -3.42 -1.29 -20.90
CA VAL A 253 -2.63 -0.98 -19.71
C VAL A 253 -3.34 0.13 -18.92
N GLY A 254 -3.20 0.11 -17.61
CA GLY A 254 -3.69 1.17 -16.74
C GLY A 254 -3.19 1.01 -15.31
N PRO A 255 -3.60 1.91 -14.41
CA PRO A 255 -3.07 1.97 -13.04
C PRO A 255 -3.63 0.84 -12.16
N ASN A 256 -2.76 0.05 -11.52
CA ASN A 256 -3.16 -0.99 -10.56
C ASN A 256 -4.03 -0.42 -9.43
N ALA A 257 -3.56 0.68 -8.82
CA ALA A 257 -4.14 1.27 -7.61
C ALA A 257 -4.35 2.79 -7.75
N PRO A 258 -5.22 3.27 -8.64
CA PRO A 258 -5.38 4.70 -8.90
C PRO A 258 -5.89 5.46 -7.67
N LEU A 259 -5.31 6.63 -7.38
CA LEU A 259 -5.90 7.61 -6.47
C LEU A 259 -7.19 8.20 -7.07
N ASN A 260 -7.17 8.49 -8.38
CA ASN A 260 -8.30 9.02 -9.15
C ASN A 260 -8.29 8.41 -10.56
N ASP A 261 -9.44 8.29 -11.20
CA ASP A 261 -9.62 7.67 -12.51
C ASP A 261 -10.31 8.60 -13.53
N SER A 262 -10.49 9.89 -13.19
CA SER A 262 -11.15 10.87 -14.08
C SER A 262 -10.49 11.07 -15.46
N CYS A 263 -9.20 10.72 -15.59
CA CYS A 263 -8.41 10.72 -16.82
C CYS A 263 -8.46 9.41 -17.60
N ALA A 264 -8.90 8.32 -16.96
CA ALA A 264 -8.87 7.00 -17.55
C ALA A 264 -9.88 6.90 -18.70
N PRO A 265 -9.58 6.13 -19.75
CA PRO A 265 -10.52 5.88 -20.84
C PRO A 265 -11.76 5.12 -20.36
N THR A 266 -11.63 4.36 -19.27
CA THR A 266 -12.72 3.68 -18.56
C THR A 266 -12.53 3.92 -17.06
N GLN A 267 -13.60 4.33 -16.38
CA GLN A 267 -13.59 4.63 -14.94
C GLN A 267 -14.02 3.39 -14.15
N ASP A 268 -13.09 2.44 -14.02
CA ASP A 268 -13.33 1.16 -13.32
C ASP A 268 -13.22 1.30 -11.78
N GLY A 269 -12.75 2.44 -11.27
CA GLY A 269 -12.62 2.70 -9.84
C GLY A 269 -11.35 3.45 -9.46
N SER A 270 -11.35 4.01 -8.25
CA SER A 270 -10.23 4.72 -7.66
C SER A 270 -10.43 4.92 -6.16
N ALA A 271 -9.38 5.34 -5.44
CA ALA A 271 -9.49 5.62 -4.00
C ALA A 271 -10.56 6.69 -3.72
N VAL A 272 -10.62 7.72 -4.57
CA VAL A 272 -11.61 8.80 -4.48
C VAL A 272 -13.04 8.26 -4.65
N SER A 273 -13.30 7.43 -5.67
CA SER A 273 -14.64 6.89 -5.90
C SER A 273 -15.03 5.86 -4.83
N ALA A 274 -14.08 5.05 -4.36
CA ALA A 274 -14.30 4.03 -3.34
C ALA A 274 -14.64 4.61 -1.97
N VAL A 275 -13.81 5.53 -1.47
CA VAL A 275 -14.08 6.21 -0.19
C VAL A 275 -15.40 6.94 -0.24
N LYS A 276 -15.72 7.59 -1.37
CA LYS A 276 -17.02 8.24 -1.56
C LYS A 276 -18.17 7.23 -1.52
N ALA A 277 -18.04 6.07 -2.15
CA ALA A 277 -19.10 5.05 -2.18
C ALA A 277 -19.41 4.53 -0.77
N TRP A 278 -18.38 4.16 0.00
CA TRP A 278 -18.54 3.67 1.37
C TRP A 278 -19.08 4.72 2.34
N THR A 279 -18.54 5.94 2.29
CA THR A 279 -19.02 7.03 3.16
C THR A 279 -20.43 7.50 2.80
N SER A 280 -20.79 7.49 1.51
CA SER A 280 -22.16 7.79 1.07
C SER A 280 -23.17 6.72 1.52
N ALA A 281 -22.70 5.48 1.69
CA ALA A 281 -23.48 4.40 2.28
C ALA A 281 -23.45 4.40 3.82
N GLY A 282 -22.91 5.44 4.46
CA GLY A 282 -22.98 5.63 5.91
C GLY A 282 -21.86 4.98 6.72
N PHE A 283 -20.82 4.42 6.08
CA PHE A 283 -19.64 3.95 6.81
C PHE A 283 -18.78 5.15 7.27
N PRO A 284 -18.42 5.29 8.56
CA PRO A 284 -17.62 6.41 9.05
C PRO A 284 -16.22 6.45 8.44
N ALA A 285 -15.78 7.63 8.00
CA ALA A 285 -14.46 7.81 7.39
C ALA A 285 -13.32 7.41 8.35
N ASP A 286 -13.44 7.76 9.62
CA ASP A 286 -12.49 7.42 10.70
C ASP A 286 -12.50 5.92 11.10
N GLN A 287 -13.30 5.10 10.42
CA GLN A 287 -13.24 3.64 10.47
C GLN A 287 -12.82 3.00 9.14
N ILE A 288 -12.41 3.79 8.15
CA ILE A 288 -11.95 3.28 6.85
C ILE A 288 -10.41 3.36 6.80
N SER A 289 -9.79 2.23 6.49
CA SER A 289 -8.39 2.13 6.07
C SER A 289 -8.33 2.07 4.54
N LEU A 290 -7.40 2.80 3.92
CA LEU A 290 -7.17 2.72 2.48
C LEU A 290 -6.07 1.68 2.18
N GLY A 291 -6.40 0.72 1.33
CA GLY A 291 -5.46 -0.25 0.78
C GLY A 291 -4.42 0.41 -0.12
N LEU A 292 -3.15 0.10 0.10
CA LEU A 292 -2.01 0.52 -0.72
C LEU A 292 -1.38 -0.72 -1.35
N ALA A 293 -1.08 -0.70 -2.65
CA ALA A 293 -0.46 -1.85 -3.32
C ALA A 293 1.07 -1.75 -3.24
N ALA A 294 1.74 -2.68 -2.58
CA ALA A 294 3.20 -2.80 -2.66
C ALA A 294 3.67 -3.61 -3.88
N TYR A 295 2.84 -3.68 -4.92
CA TYR A 295 3.06 -4.47 -6.12
C TYR A 295 2.43 -3.81 -7.35
N GLY A 296 2.82 -4.28 -8.52
CA GLY A 296 2.34 -3.84 -9.82
C GLY A 296 2.01 -5.00 -10.76
N HIS A 297 1.25 -4.69 -11.81
CA HIS A 297 0.87 -5.63 -12.86
C HIS A 297 1.67 -5.41 -14.12
N SER A 298 2.14 -6.49 -14.74
CA SER A 298 2.90 -6.46 -15.99
C SER A 298 2.03 -6.71 -17.22
N PHE A 299 2.44 -6.15 -18.35
CA PHE A 299 1.72 -6.16 -19.62
C PHE A 299 2.69 -6.33 -20.80
N ASP A 300 2.36 -7.18 -21.77
CA ASP A 300 3.10 -7.31 -23.04
C ASP A 300 2.69 -6.18 -24.00
N VAL A 301 3.54 -5.15 -24.11
CA VAL A 301 3.30 -3.96 -24.91
C VAL A 301 4.41 -3.82 -25.95
N SER A 302 4.05 -4.09 -27.21
CA SER A 302 4.97 -3.80 -28.32
C SER A 302 5.49 -2.36 -28.28
N ASN A 303 6.76 -2.17 -28.62
CA ASN A 303 7.42 -0.86 -28.64
C ASN A 303 6.66 0.23 -29.42
N SER A 304 5.97 -0.14 -30.51
CA SER A 304 5.14 0.80 -31.29
C SER A 304 3.88 1.28 -30.57
N ASN A 305 3.39 0.51 -29.60
CA ASN A 305 2.27 0.89 -28.74
C ASN A 305 2.76 1.58 -27.46
N ALA A 306 3.87 1.13 -26.88
CA ALA A 306 4.39 1.71 -25.64
C ALA A 306 4.78 3.19 -25.82
N LEU A 307 5.43 3.53 -26.93
CA LEU A 307 6.00 4.87 -27.15
C LEU A 307 5.24 5.65 -28.22
N ASN A 308 4.91 6.91 -27.91
CA ASN A 308 4.32 7.82 -28.89
C ASN A 308 5.38 8.36 -29.89
N SER A 309 4.95 9.21 -30.83
CA SER A 309 5.82 9.79 -31.87
C SER A 309 6.99 10.63 -31.31
N SER A 310 6.86 11.13 -30.08
CA SER A 310 7.90 11.87 -29.37
C SER A 310 8.75 10.98 -28.47
N LYS A 311 8.61 9.66 -28.56
CA LYS A 311 9.27 8.65 -27.72
C LYS A 311 8.93 8.77 -26.23
N ALA A 312 7.77 9.32 -25.90
CA ALA A 312 7.26 9.31 -24.53
C ALA A 312 6.36 8.10 -24.31
N LEU A 313 6.47 7.51 -23.12
CA LEU A 313 5.69 6.37 -22.67
C LEU A 313 4.20 6.73 -22.58
N GLN A 314 3.34 5.87 -23.11
CA GLN A 314 1.88 6.05 -23.09
C GLN A 314 1.28 5.43 -21.83
N LEU A 315 0.22 6.04 -21.29
CA LEU A 315 -0.43 5.60 -20.05
C LEU A 315 -1.43 4.46 -20.24
N TYR A 316 -2.14 4.45 -21.37
CA TYR A 316 -3.17 3.45 -21.70
C TYR A 316 -2.95 2.77 -23.07
N PRO A 317 -1.73 2.29 -23.39
CA PRO A 317 -1.50 1.58 -24.65
C PRO A 317 -2.24 0.24 -24.68
N ALA A 318 -2.58 -0.20 -25.89
CA ALA A 318 -3.03 -1.57 -26.10
C ALA A 318 -1.87 -2.55 -25.86
N PHE A 319 -2.16 -3.64 -25.16
CA PHE A 319 -1.25 -4.74 -24.88
C PHE A 319 -1.77 -6.05 -25.48
N ASN A 320 -0.93 -7.06 -25.53
CA ASN A 320 -1.29 -8.40 -25.97
C ASN A 320 -1.83 -9.23 -24.79
N ALA A 321 -3.14 -9.25 -24.61
CA ALA A 321 -3.78 -10.01 -23.52
C ALA A 321 -3.61 -11.54 -23.64
N GLY A 322 -3.15 -12.05 -24.78
CA GLY A 322 -2.87 -13.48 -24.96
C GLY A 322 -1.49 -13.91 -24.45
N ASP A 323 -0.63 -12.96 -24.08
CA ASP A 323 0.72 -13.22 -23.60
C ASP A 323 0.97 -12.41 -22.32
N GLN A 324 0.65 -13.03 -21.18
CA GLN A 324 0.87 -12.41 -19.87
C GLN A 324 2.35 -12.52 -19.50
N PRO A 325 3.10 -11.40 -19.37
CA PRO A 325 4.46 -11.48 -18.89
C PRO A 325 4.50 -12.04 -17.47
N HIS A 326 5.57 -12.78 -17.17
CA HIS A 326 5.86 -13.22 -15.81
C HIS A 326 6.16 -12.02 -14.91
N GLY A 327 5.76 -12.15 -13.65
CA GLY A 327 6.14 -11.29 -12.55
C GLY A 327 7.53 -11.58 -12.00
N ASP A 328 7.71 -11.28 -10.71
CA ASP A 328 8.93 -11.57 -9.97
C ASP A 328 9.03 -13.06 -9.53
N SER A 329 10.01 -13.38 -8.69
CA SER A 329 10.23 -14.76 -8.22
C SER A 329 9.11 -15.31 -7.33
N GLN A 330 8.26 -14.45 -6.78
CA GLN A 330 7.09 -14.80 -5.96
C GLN A 330 5.80 -14.85 -6.80
N ASP A 331 5.90 -14.57 -8.10
CA ASP A 331 4.75 -14.57 -9.00
C ASP A 331 4.06 -15.93 -9.07
N ALA A 332 2.74 -15.88 -9.14
CA ALA A 332 1.92 -17.07 -9.31
C ALA A 332 2.27 -17.75 -10.64
N GLN A 333 2.54 -19.05 -10.58
CA GLN A 333 2.82 -19.83 -11.77
C GLN A 333 1.51 -20.22 -12.47
N ALA A 334 1.56 -20.34 -13.80
CA ALA A 334 0.43 -20.86 -14.57
C ALA A 334 0.04 -22.25 -14.07
N GLY A 335 -1.26 -22.48 -13.94
CA GLY A 335 -1.75 -23.69 -13.32
C GLY A 335 -3.26 -23.83 -13.40
N THR A 336 -3.81 -24.43 -12.35
CA THR A 336 -5.24 -24.61 -12.19
C THR A 336 -5.62 -24.09 -10.82
N ASP A 337 -6.59 -23.18 -10.78
CA ASP A 337 -7.10 -22.65 -9.52
C ASP A 337 -7.93 -23.68 -8.74
N GLU A 338 -8.35 -23.31 -7.54
CA GLU A 338 -9.18 -24.10 -6.64
C GLU A 338 -10.55 -24.44 -7.25
N CYS A 339 -10.99 -23.67 -8.26
CA CYS A 339 -12.22 -23.89 -9.00
C CYS A 339 -12.07 -24.81 -10.21
N GLY A 340 -10.85 -25.26 -10.52
CA GLY A 340 -10.56 -26.11 -11.67
C GLY A 340 -10.37 -25.36 -12.99
N ASN A 341 -10.27 -24.03 -12.97
CA ASN A 341 -10.01 -23.23 -14.16
C ASN A 341 -8.52 -23.07 -14.42
N SER A 342 -8.14 -23.00 -15.69
CA SER A 342 -6.75 -22.69 -16.06
C SER A 342 -6.44 -21.23 -15.73
N THR A 343 -5.35 -21.01 -15.01
CA THR A 343 -4.83 -19.68 -14.70
C THR A 343 -3.53 -19.43 -15.45
N PRO A 344 -3.34 -18.23 -16.05
CA PRO A 344 -2.04 -17.83 -16.55
C PRO A 344 -1.07 -17.57 -15.39
N VAL A 345 0.16 -17.19 -15.70
CA VAL A 345 1.07 -16.60 -14.72
C VAL A 345 0.46 -15.30 -14.18
N GLY A 346 0.77 -14.93 -12.94
CA GLY A 346 0.16 -13.77 -12.30
C GLY A 346 0.59 -12.44 -12.95
N GLY A 347 1.87 -12.32 -13.28
CA GLY A 347 2.45 -11.08 -13.80
C GLY A 347 2.71 -10.02 -12.74
N ILE A 348 2.80 -10.40 -11.47
CA ILE A 348 2.92 -9.48 -10.34
C ILE A 348 4.39 -9.19 -10.02
N PHE A 349 4.72 -7.91 -9.90
CA PHE A 349 6.02 -7.47 -9.38
C PHE A 349 5.86 -6.70 -8.09
N ASN A 350 6.47 -7.16 -7.01
CA ASN A 350 6.72 -6.32 -5.84
C ASN A 350 7.88 -5.35 -6.11
N PHE A 351 8.16 -4.43 -5.17
CA PHE A 351 9.24 -3.45 -5.31
C PHE A 351 10.61 -4.10 -5.61
N TRP A 352 11.01 -5.11 -4.83
CA TRP A 352 12.30 -5.79 -5.04
C TRP A 352 12.32 -6.63 -6.30
N GLY A 353 11.18 -7.19 -6.69
CA GLY A 353 10.98 -7.82 -7.99
C GLY A 353 11.25 -6.87 -9.15
N LEU A 354 10.82 -5.60 -9.06
CA LEU A 354 11.14 -4.58 -10.05
C LEU A 354 12.63 -4.22 -10.06
N VAL A 355 13.30 -4.24 -8.90
CA VAL A 355 14.75 -4.00 -8.81
C VAL A 355 15.52 -5.16 -9.42
N ASP A 356 15.21 -6.40 -9.01
CA ASP A 356 15.86 -7.62 -9.48
C ASP A 356 15.60 -7.88 -10.98
N GLY A 357 14.39 -7.54 -11.44
CA GLY A 357 14.01 -7.55 -12.86
C GLY A 357 14.67 -6.45 -13.69
N GLY A 358 15.43 -5.53 -13.06
CA GLY A 358 16.15 -4.47 -13.73
C GLY A 358 15.26 -3.32 -14.23
N PHE A 359 14.02 -3.20 -13.74
CA PHE A 359 13.14 -2.07 -14.03
C PHE A 359 13.50 -0.85 -13.19
N LEU A 360 13.81 -1.07 -11.91
CA LEU A 360 14.14 -0.03 -10.95
C LEU A 360 15.57 -0.20 -10.41
N THR A 361 16.13 0.89 -9.93
CA THR A 361 17.29 0.88 -9.03
C THR A 361 16.82 0.65 -7.60
N THR A 362 17.74 0.32 -6.69
CA THR A 362 17.45 0.22 -5.25
C THR A 362 16.90 1.52 -4.65
N ALA A 363 17.15 2.66 -5.31
CA ALA A 363 16.58 3.96 -4.95
C ALA A 363 15.13 4.17 -5.40
N GLY A 364 14.50 3.17 -6.05
CA GLY A 364 13.14 3.26 -6.58
C GLY A 364 12.99 4.10 -7.85
N THR A 365 14.08 4.59 -8.44
CA THR A 365 14.06 5.27 -9.75
C THR A 365 14.26 4.28 -10.88
N ALA A 366 13.68 4.54 -12.06
CA ALA A 366 13.86 3.71 -13.24
C ALA A 366 15.34 3.45 -13.56
N ALA A 367 15.66 2.20 -13.89
CA ALA A 367 17.00 1.78 -14.24
C ALA A 367 17.42 2.29 -15.63
N SER A 368 18.72 2.23 -15.92
CA SER A 368 19.25 2.66 -17.22
C SER A 368 18.65 1.84 -18.37
N GLY A 369 18.04 2.52 -19.34
CA GLY A 369 17.41 1.87 -20.50
C GLY A 369 15.95 1.47 -20.29
N ILE A 370 15.38 1.79 -19.13
CA ILE A 370 13.95 1.64 -18.81
C ILE A 370 13.26 2.98 -19.01
N ASP A 371 12.19 2.99 -19.80
CA ASP A 371 11.34 4.16 -19.97
C ASP A 371 10.44 4.33 -18.73
N TYR A 372 10.21 5.57 -18.32
CA TYR A 372 9.39 5.91 -17.16
C TYR A 372 8.41 7.03 -17.50
N THR A 373 7.21 6.94 -16.92
CA THR A 373 6.28 8.07 -16.84
C THR A 373 5.48 8.00 -15.56
N PHE A 374 4.87 9.12 -15.18
CA PHE A 374 3.99 9.22 -14.03
C PHE A 374 2.69 9.88 -14.45
N ASP A 375 1.56 9.23 -14.19
CA ASP A 375 0.25 9.83 -14.41
C ASP A 375 -0.16 10.68 -13.21
N ASN A 376 -0.14 12.00 -13.40
CA ASN A 376 -0.54 12.96 -12.37
C ASN A 376 -2.03 12.90 -11.99
N CYS A 377 -2.89 12.26 -12.79
CA CYS A 377 -4.29 12.10 -12.44
C CYS A 377 -4.49 10.90 -11.51
N SER A 378 -4.04 9.71 -11.94
CA SER A 378 -4.13 8.50 -11.11
C SER A 378 -3.12 8.44 -9.98
N GLN A 379 -2.09 9.29 -10.02
CA GLN A 379 -0.92 9.23 -9.14
C GLN A 379 -0.28 7.84 -9.24
N THR A 380 0.10 7.44 -10.45
CA THR A 380 0.63 6.10 -10.71
C THR A 380 1.85 6.16 -11.62
N PRO A 381 3.01 5.61 -11.20
CA PRO A 381 4.16 5.39 -12.06
C PRO A 381 3.97 4.21 -13.02
N PHE A 382 4.62 4.31 -14.17
CA PHE A 382 4.74 3.24 -15.15
C PHE A 382 6.19 3.12 -15.58
N VAL A 383 6.68 1.89 -15.68
CA VAL A 383 8.00 1.55 -16.24
C VAL A 383 7.83 0.65 -17.45
N TYR A 384 8.72 0.79 -18.44
CA TYR A 384 8.70 -0.04 -19.64
C TYR A 384 10.11 -0.45 -20.06
N ASN A 385 10.29 -1.74 -20.29
CA ASN A 385 11.53 -2.30 -20.81
C ASN A 385 11.39 -2.55 -22.33
N PRO A 386 12.05 -1.73 -23.18
CA PRO A 386 11.94 -1.85 -24.63
C PRO A 386 12.62 -3.10 -25.21
N THR A 387 13.39 -3.84 -24.41
CA THR A 387 14.07 -5.08 -24.83
C THR A 387 13.16 -6.30 -24.65
N SER A 388 12.37 -6.33 -23.58
CA SER A 388 11.44 -7.42 -23.28
C SER A 388 9.99 -7.13 -23.68
N ASP A 389 9.70 -5.92 -24.14
CA ASP A 389 8.33 -5.43 -24.42
C ASP A 389 7.41 -5.46 -23.17
N VAL A 390 7.97 -5.44 -21.96
CA VAL A 390 7.19 -5.48 -20.72
C VAL A 390 6.98 -4.08 -20.16
N MET A 391 5.72 -3.71 -19.94
CA MET A 391 5.32 -2.53 -19.19
C MET A 391 4.77 -2.95 -17.82
N VAL A 392 5.07 -2.19 -16.76
CA VAL A 392 4.53 -2.42 -15.42
C VAL A 392 3.93 -1.14 -14.87
N SER A 393 2.71 -1.21 -14.33
CA SER A 393 2.10 -0.15 -13.51
C SER A 393 2.13 -0.57 -12.05
N PHE A 394 2.58 0.33 -11.16
CA PHE A 394 2.88 0.00 -9.76
C PHE A 394 2.70 1.25 -8.88
N ASP A 395 2.91 1.14 -7.57
CA ASP A 395 3.05 2.31 -6.69
C ASP A 395 4.51 2.54 -6.30
N ASP A 396 4.90 3.81 -6.21
CA ASP A 396 6.18 4.25 -5.68
C ASP A 396 6.00 5.21 -4.49
N ALA A 397 7.10 5.74 -3.95
CA ALA A 397 7.06 6.69 -2.86
C ALA A 397 6.22 7.95 -3.17
N THR A 398 6.18 8.38 -4.44
CA THR A 398 5.39 9.57 -4.86
C THR A 398 3.91 9.26 -4.80
N SER A 399 3.47 8.11 -5.33
CA SER A 399 2.06 7.72 -5.30
C SER A 399 1.59 7.41 -3.88
N PHE A 400 2.42 6.76 -3.05
CA PHE A 400 2.13 6.55 -1.64
C PHE A 400 2.02 7.87 -0.86
N ALA A 401 2.89 8.84 -1.12
CA ALA A 401 2.77 10.17 -0.51
C ALA A 401 1.44 10.85 -0.87
N ALA A 402 1.05 10.81 -2.15
CA ALA A 402 -0.22 11.38 -2.60
C ALA A 402 -1.44 10.68 -1.96
N LYS A 403 -1.39 9.36 -1.81
CA LYS A 403 -2.44 8.59 -1.11
C LYS A 403 -2.45 8.87 0.38
N GLY A 404 -1.29 9.07 1.01
CA GLY A 404 -1.17 9.49 2.41
C GLY A 404 -1.78 10.88 2.66
N GLU A 405 -1.55 11.83 1.76
CA GLU A 405 -2.22 13.13 1.79
C GLU A 405 -3.74 12.99 1.68
N PHE A 406 -4.21 12.11 0.78
CA PHE A 406 -5.62 11.83 0.60
C PHE A 406 -6.25 11.22 1.88
N ILE A 407 -5.63 10.18 2.45
CA ILE A 407 -6.01 9.56 3.73
C ILE A 407 -6.22 10.63 4.81
N ASN A 408 -5.23 11.50 4.99
CA ASN A 408 -5.29 12.58 5.98
C ASN A 408 -6.39 13.62 5.65
N SER A 409 -6.53 14.01 4.38
CA SER A 409 -7.51 15.01 3.96
C SER A 409 -8.96 14.55 4.12
N MET A 410 -9.19 13.24 3.98
CA MET A 410 -10.50 12.62 4.10
C MET A 410 -10.84 12.19 5.54
N GLY A 411 -9.88 12.32 6.47
CA GLY A 411 -10.04 11.87 7.85
C GLY A 411 -10.20 10.36 7.96
N LEU A 412 -9.49 9.61 7.12
CA LEU A 412 -9.52 8.14 7.15
C LEU A 412 -8.79 7.61 8.38
N LYS A 413 -9.16 6.41 8.84
CA LYS A 413 -8.51 5.73 9.97
C LYS A 413 -7.02 5.50 9.73
N GLY A 414 -6.62 5.24 8.47
CA GLY A 414 -5.23 5.00 8.12
C GLY A 414 -5.07 4.23 6.81
N PHE A 415 -4.06 3.35 6.77
CA PHE A 415 -3.73 2.55 5.58
C PHE A 415 -3.48 1.07 5.92
N SER A 416 -3.67 0.23 4.91
CA SER A 416 -3.33 -1.20 4.95
C SER A 416 -2.50 -1.53 3.71
N LEU A 417 -1.25 -1.97 3.88
CA LEU A 417 -0.34 -2.29 2.78
C LEU A 417 -0.52 -3.75 2.30
N ALA A 418 -0.95 -3.93 1.06
CA ALA A 418 -1.11 -5.25 0.43
C ALA A 418 0.23 -5.82 -0.02
N LEU A 419 0.43 -7.12 0.23
CA LEU A 419 1.68 -7.85 0.03
C LEU A 419 2.85 -7.12 0.69
N THR A 420 2.81 -6.99 2.02
CA THR A 420 3.83 -6.25 2.79
C THR A 420 5.23 -6.66 2.32
N PRO A 421 6.01 -5.74 1.71
CA PRO A 421 7.36 -6.05 1.31
C PRO A 421 8.17 -6.17 2.60
N LEU A 422 8.78 -7.33 2.77
CA LEU A 422 9.39 -7.76 4.04
C LEU A 422 10.63 -6.92 4.39
N SER A 423 11.19 -6.25 3.39
CA SER A 423 11.99 -5.05 3.53
C SER A 423 11.23 -3.94 2.81
N VAL A 424 10.38 -3.20 3.52
CA VAL A 424 9.92 -1.93 2.99
C VAL A 424 11.19 -1.11 2.85
N SER A 425 11.66 -0.89 1.61
CA SER A 425 12.78 0.03 1.39
C SER A 425 12.44 1.28 2.19
N PRO A 426 13.37 1.85 2.99
CA PRO A 426 13.11 3.06 3.75
C PRO A 426 12.30 4.03 2.88
N ILE A 427 12.67 4.20 1.63
CA ILE A 427 12.02 5.01 0.60
C ILE A 427 10.48 4.89 0.48
N MET A 428 9.88 3.70 0.70
CA MET A 428 8.44 3.49 0.52
C MET A 428 7.60 3.92 1.74
N LEU A 429 8.16 3.94 2.97
CA LEU A 429 7.47 4.38 4.20
C LEU A 429 8.24 5.42 5.05
N ASN A 430 9.51 5.66 4.71
CA ASN A 430 10.48 6.63 5.25
C ASN A 430 11.05 7.47 4.10
N SER A 431 10.77 8.75 4.11
CA SER A 431 11.46 9.71 3.25
C SER A 431 12.85 10.14 3.74
N ASP A 432 13.25 9.70 4.92
CA ASP A 432 14.59 9.92 5.47
C ASP A 432 15.42 8.64 5.31
N SER A 433 16.34 8.67 4.34
CA SER A 433 17.36 7.65 4.15
C SER A 433 18.57 7.97 5.02
N GLU A 434 18.81 7.15 6.05
CA GLU A 434 20.17 6.82 6.45
C GLU A 434 20.38 5.32 6.18
N ASP A 435 21.53 5.01 5.58
CA ASP A 435 21.88 3.76 4.93
C ASP A 435 21.80 2.54 5.88
N GLU A 436 20.85 1.63 5.64
CA GLU A 436 20.99 0.23 6.03
C GLU A 436 21.44 -0.58 4.80
N GLU A 437 22.67 -1.07 4.88
CA GLU A 437 23.37 -1.80 3.82
C GLU A 437 22.74 -3.18 3.62
N TYR A 438 22.07 -3.37 2.47
CA TYR A 438 21.60 -4.67 2.00
C TYR A 438 22.81 -5.55 1.61
N VAL A 439 22.95 -6.70 2.27
CA VAL A 439 23.96 -7.72 1.93
C VAL A 439 23.27 -8.86 1.17
N PRO A 440 23.57 -9.08 -0.13
CA PRO A 440 22.98 -10.17 -0.89
C PRO A 440 23.55 -11.54 -0.48
N ASP A 441 22.70 -12.55 -0.40
CA ASP A 441 23.09 -13.95 -0.16
C ASP A 441 23.75 -14.58 -1.40
N GLU A 442 24.99 -15.04 -1.24
CA GLU A 442 25.76 -15.75 -2.28
C GLU A 442 25.26 -17.20 -2.39
N LYS A 443 24.52 -17.53 -3.47
CA LYS A 443 24.07 -18.91 -3.76
C LYS A 443 25.27 -19.85 -3.93
N ALA A 444 25.41 -20.79 -3.00
CA ALA A 444 26.40 -21.87 -3.06
C ALA A 444 26.12 -22.87 -4.20
N GLU A 445 27.06 -22.97 -5.14
CA GLU A 445 27.14 -24.08 -6.10
C GLU A 445 27.30 -25.42 -5.37
N LYS A 446 26.35 -26.35 -5.58
CA LYS A 446 26.52 -27.75 -5.19
C LYS A 446 27.32 -28.49 -6.27
N SER A 447 28.60 -28.77 -5.99
CA SER A 447 29.33 -29.88 -6.61
C SER A 447 29.60 -30.96 -5.55
N SER A 448 29.41 -32.21 -5.94
CA SER A 448 29.49 -33.42 -5.12
C SER A 448 30.93 -33.86 -4.87
N THR A 449 31.25 -34.32 -3.65
CA THR A 449 31.81 -35.67 -3.33
C THR A 449 32.37 -35.79 -1.89
N SER A 450 31.96 -36.90 -1.24
CA SER A 450 32.59 -37.76 -0.22
C SER A 450 33.30 -37.22 1.05
N SER A 451 32.76 -37.69 2.19
CA SER A 451 33.40 -38.26 3.41
C SER A 451 34.64 -37.60 4.02
N ASP A 452 34.51 -37.07 5.24
CA ASP A 452 35.09 -37.69 6.45
C ASP A 452 34.69 -36.92 7.74
N SER A 453 34.68 -37.64 8.86
CA SER A 453 34.22 -37.28 10.20
C SER A 453 35.24 -36.49 11.04
N GLU A 454 34.81 -35.47 11.81
CA GLU A 454 35.26 -35.11 13.19
C GLU A 454 34.52 -33.83 13.74
N PRO A 455 34.59 -33.48 15.06
CA PRO A 455 33.41 -33.27 15.91
C PRO A 455 32.93 -31.81 16.15
N GLU A 456 31.74 -31.72 16.73
CA GLU A 456 30.99 -30.53 17.15
C GLU A 456 31.81 -29.44 17.88
N ALA A 457 31.84 -28.24 17.30
CA ALA A 457 32.09 -27.00 18.02
C ALA A 457 30.74 -26.29 18.24
N LYS A 458 30.34 -26.16 19.52
CA LYS A 458 29.18 -25.36 19.94
C LYS A 458 29.33 -23.92 19.43
N ARG A 459 28.44 -23.47 18.54
CA ARG A 459 28.25 -22.05 18.25
C ARG A 459 27.55 -21.38 19.45
N PRO A 460 27.95 -20.15 19.85
CA PRO A 460 27.25 -19.44 20.90
C PRO A 460 25.85 -19.06 20.41
N ARG A 461 24.86 -19.24 21.29
CA ARG A 461 23.50 -18.75 21.13
C ARG A 461 23.58 -17.22 21.08
N THR A 462 23.27 -16.62 19.92
CA THR A 462 23.05 -15.18 19.82
C THR A 462 21.81 -14.88 20.67
N GLU A 463 22.01 -14.18 21.78
CA GLU A 463 20.92 -13.57 22.53
C GLU A 463 20.27 -12.51 21.62
N LEU A 464 18.95 -12.57 21.48
CA LEU A 464 18.17 -11.52 20.84
C LEU A 464 18.42 -10.21 21.60
N PRO A 465 18.57 -9.07 20.90
CA PRO A 465 18.71 -7.78 21.57
C PRO A 465 17.49 -7.53 22.47
N GLU A 466 17.72 -6.94 23.65
CA GLU A 466 16.62 -6.57 24.55
C GLU A 466 15.64 -5.64 23.82
N PRO A 467 14.31 -5.85 23.97
CA PRO A 467 13.32 -5.01 23.30
C PRO A 467 13.46 -3.56 23.75
N GLU A 468 13.54 -2.63 22.80
CA GLU A 468 13.55 -1.19 23.06
C GLU A 468 12.28 -0.79 23.82
N ASP A 469 12.42 0.10 24.81
CA ASP A 469 11.30 0.48 25.66
C ASP A 469 10.15 1.15 24.86
N PRO A 470 8.89 0.94 25.25
CA PRO A 470 7.72 1.42 24.50
C PRO A 470 7.70 2.94 24.24
N GLU A 471 8.23 3.77 25.15
CA GLU A 471 8.29 5.22 24.96
C GLU A 471 9.35 5.61 23.92
N THR A 472 10.46 4.89 23.87
CA THR A 472 11.50 5.09 22.85
C THR A 472 11.01 4.67 21.47
N GLN A 473 10.30 3.55 21.37
CA GLN A 473 9.66 3.16 20.10
C GLN A 473 8.58 4.15 19.67
N GLN A 474 7.74 4.63 20.58
CA GLN A 474 6.74 5.65 20.29
C GLN A 474 7.36 6.97 19.82
N ARG A 475 8.47 7.40 20.45
CA ARG A 475 9.23 8.59 20.01
C ARG A 475 9.81 8.42 18.61
N LYS A 476 10.44 7.28 18.31
CA LYS A 476 10.93 6.98 16.96
C LYS A 476 9.81 6.99 15.92
N ARG A 477 8.64 6.44 16.24
CA ARG A 477 7.44 6.50 15.37
C ARG A 477 6.96 7.93 15.13
N GLN A 478 6.90 8.75 16.18
CA GLN A 478 6.56 10.18 16.05
C GLN A 478 7.58 10.96 15.21
N GLU A 479 8.87 10.66 15.37
CA GLU A 479 9.95 11.27 14.57
C GLU A 479 9.88 10.86 13.10
N LEU A 480 9.64 9.57 12.81
CA LEU A 480 9.43 9.07 11.44
C LEU A 480 8.20 9.70 10.78
N TRP A 481 7.10 9.89 11.53
CA TRP A 481 5.91 10.57 11.01
C TRP A 481 6.14 12.04 10.75
N LYS A 482 6.89 12.69 11.65
CA LYS A 482 7.26 14.09 11.48
C LYS A 482 8.15 14.25 10.25
N ALA A 483 9.15 13.38 10.08
CA ALA A 483 9.97 13.28 8.89
C ALA A 483 9.14 13.06 7.62
N PHE A 484 8.17 12.13 7.66
CA PHE A 484 7.22 11.92 6.57
C PHE A 484 6.41 13.19 6.24
N LYS A 485 5.85 13.89 7.24
CA LYS A 485 5.12 15.15 7.01
C LYS A 485 6.01 16.28 6.47
N GLU A 486 7.26 16.36 6.94
CA GLU A 486 8.24 17.37 6.53
C GLU A 486 8.78 17.10 5.12
N SER A 487 8.98 15.84 4.75
CA SER A 487 9.37 15.47 3.39
C SER A 487 8.27 15.74 2.37
N VAL A 488 7.00 15.51 2.74
CA VAL A 488 5.83 15.81 1.91
C VAL A 488 5.75 17.32 1.59
N THR A 489 6.11 18.18 2.55
CA THR A 489 6.19 19.62 2.31
C THR A 489 7.39 20.01 1.44
N SER A 490 8.54 19.34 1.58
CA SER A 490 9.73 19.58 0.74
C SER A 490 9.62 19.04 -0.69
N GLY A 491 8.92 17.92 -0.89
CA GLY A 491 8.63 17.32 -2.20
C GLY A 491 7.69 18.20 -3.01
N LYS A 492 6.71 18.85 -2.36
CA LYS A 492 5.88 19.90 -2.95
C LYS A 492 6.69 21.07 -3.48
N ASP A 493 7.68 21.55 -2.71
CA ASP A 493 8.57 22.63 -3.15
C ASP A 493 9.48 22.21 -4.32
N ALA A 494 9.92 20.95 -4.36
CA ALA A 494 10.70 20.39 -5.46
C ALA A 494 9.87 20.28 -6.76
N VAL A 495 8.64 19.74 -6.68
CA VAL A 495 7.71 19.59 -7.80
C VAL A 495 7.21 20.95 -8.30
N ASP A 496 6.87 21.87 -7.40
CA ASP A 496 6.50 23.25 -7.78
C ASP A 496 7.69 23.98 -8.42
N SER A 497 8.92 23.73 -7.97
CA SER A 497 10.12 24.31 -8.59
C SER A 497 10.40 23.73 -9.98
N GLN A 498 10.14 22.44 -10.20
CA GLN A 498 10.31 21.77 -11.50
C GLN A 498 9.21 22.19 -12.48
N ALA A 499 7.95 22.20 -12.05
CA ALA A 499 6.82 22.71 -12.83
C ALA A 499 6.96 24.21 -13.15
N THR A 500 7.52 25.00 -12.23
CA THR A 500 7.82 26.42 -12.47
C THR A 500 8.99 26.59 -13.46
N ARG A 501 10.03 25.75 -13.39
CA ARG A 501 11.14 25.75 -14.36
C ARG A 501 10.69 25.32 -15.75
N GLU A 502 9.79 24.34 -15.85
CA GLU A 502 9.19 23.90 -17.12
C GLU A 502 8.25 24.96 -17.70
N LYS A 503 7.37 25.58 -16.90
CA LYS A 503 6.55 26.73 -17.34
C LYS A 503 7.42 27.90 -17.80
N GLN A 504 8.50 28.22 -17.09
CA GLN A 504 9.43 29.26 -17.51
C GLN A 504 10.18 28.89 -18.80
N ASN A 505 10.55 27.62 -18.99
CA ASN A 505 11.15 27.13 -20.24
C ASN A 505 10.16 27.17 -21.41
N ILE A 506 8.90 26.78 -21.20
CA ILE A 506 7.83 26.88 -22.20
C ILE A 506 7.60 28.34 -22.62
N VAL A 507 7.49 29.27 -21.67
CA VAL A 507 7.35 30.72 -21.97
C VAL A 507 8.59 31.28 -22.67
N ARG A 508 9.79 30.76 -22.37
CA ARG A 508 11.05 31.18 -23.01
C ARG A 508 11.17 30.63 -24.44
N VAL A 509 10.66 29.43 -24.69
CA VAL A 509 10.56 28.80 -26.03
C VAL A 509 9.49 29.50 -26.87
N GLU A 510 8.31 29.79 -26.32
CA GLU A 510 7.26 30.58 -26.99
C GLU A 510 7.75 31.99 -27.36
N LYS A 511 8.46 32.69 -26.45
CA LYS A 511 9.04 34.00 -26.78
C LYS A 511 10.10 33.93 -27.89
N ARG A 512 10.87 32.83 -27.98
CA ARG A 512 11.81 32.60 -29.09
C ARG A 512 11.09 32.29 -30.41
N TYR A 513 9.98 31.55 -30.37
CA TYR A 513 9.14 31.28 -31.54
C TYR A 513 8.40 32.52 -32.04
N ILE A 514 7.92 33.38 -31.14
CA ILE A 514 7.27 34.66 -31.49
C ILE A 514 8.30 35.66 -32.08
N PHE A 515 9.54 35.67 -31.60
CA PHE A 515 10.61 36.48 -32.19
C PHE A 515 11.05 35.96 -33.57
N ALA A 516 11.18 34.64 -33.75
CA ALA A 516 11.49 34.04 -35.05
C ALA A 516 10.37 34.23 -36.08
N GLY A 517 9.09 34.16 -35.66
CA GLY A 517 7.94 34.44 -36.53
C GLY A 517 7.84 35.89 -36.99
N LYS A 518 8.29 36.85 -36.17
CA LYS A 518 8.36 38.28 -36.55
C LYS A 518 9.51 38.59 -37.52
N GLU A 519 10.65 37.91 -37.43
CA GLU A 519 11.75 38.07 -38.40
C GLU A 519 11.45 37.42 -39.76
N ILE A 520 10.65 36.34 -39.78
CA ILE A 520 10.24 35.69 -41.04
C ILE A 520 9.16 36.51 -41.75
N SER A 521 8.26 37.17 -41.00
CA SER A 521 7.25 38.08 -41.58
C SER A 521 7.85 39.37 -42.17
N SER A 522 8.96 39.89 -41.65
CA SER A 522 9.59 41.10 -42.20
C SER A 522 10.49 40.85 -43.43
N ARG A 523 10.80 39.58 -43.76
CA ARG A 523 11.62 39.22 -44.93
C ARG A 523 10.81 38.75 -46.15
N SER A 524 9.51 38.49 -46.05
CA SER A 524 8.68 38.08 -47.21
C SER A 524 8.01 39.25 -47.95
N SER A 525 8.07 40.49 -47.43
CA SER A 525 7.43 41.67 -48.05
C SER A 525 8.34 42.51 -48.96
N SER A 526 9.56 42.07 -49.27
CA SER A 526 10.52 42.80 -50.13
C SER A 526 10.95 42.06 -51.40
N ARG A 527 10.24 40.98 -51.79
CA ARG A 527 10.33 40.37 -53.13
C ARG A 527 8.93 40.17 -53.72
N LEU A 528 8.28 41.28 -54.04
CA LEU A 528 7.14 41.38 -54.95
C LEU A 528 6.95 42.87 -55.27
N ARG A 529 7.85 43.39 -56.10
CA ARG A 529 7.70 44.56 -56.98
C ARG A 529 8.83 44.55 -57.99
#